data_AF-A0A7J2IT01-F1
#
_entry.id   AF-A0A7J2IT01-F1
#
_cell.length_a   1.000
_cell.length_b   1.000
_cell.length_c   1.000
_cell.angle_alpha   90.00
_cell.angle_beta   90.00
_cell.angle_gamma   90.00
#
_symmetry.space_group_name_H-M   'P 1'
#
loop_
_entity.id
_entity.type
_entity.pdbx_description
1 polymer ?
#
loop_
_entity_poly.entity_id
_entity_poly.type
_entity_poly.pdbx_seq_one_letter_code
_entity_poly.pdbx_strand_id
1 'polypeptide(L)' 'MTKSSRIPGFYKLPVEERLKKVAEFANLTEEEVELLKKEGNLSLEIADRMIENVIGTMAYPFGIATNFL' A
#
# COMPACT_ATOMS: atom_id res chain seq x y z
N MET A 1 -7.74 -9.63 22.50
CA MET A 1 -7.75 -8.14 22.42
C MET A 1 -8.19 -7.76 21.02
N THR A 2 -9.08 -6.79 20.88
CA THR A 2 -9.45 -6.21 19.58
C THR A 2 -8.22 -5.52 18.97
N LYS A 3 -7.96 -5.74 17.67
CA LYS A 3 -6.89 -5.03 16.94
C LYS A 3 -7.16 -3.51 17.04
N SER A 4 -6.14 -2.72 17.35
CA SER A 4 -6.23 -1.26 17.43
C SER A 4 -5.41 -0.61 16.32
N SER A 5 -6.01 0.36 15.62
CA SER A 5 -5.33 1.15 14.60
C SER A 5 -4.44 2.26 15.19
N ARG A 6 -4.34 2.37 16.52
CA ARG A 6 -3.49 3.35 17.21
C ARG A 6 -2.03 2.87 17.18
N ILE A 7 -1.22 3.51 16.35
CA ILE A 7 0.20 3.17 16.16
C ILE A 7 1.04 4.43 16.43
N PRO A 8 1.45 4.67 17.70
CA PRO A 8 2.24 5.85 18.05
C PRO A 8 3.55 5.94 17.27
N GLY A 9 3.86 7.14 16.75
CA GLY A 9 5.09 7.38 16.02
C GLY A 9 5.18 6.74 14.63
N PHE A 10 4.08 6.21 14.08
CA PHE A 10 4.05 5.55 12.77
C PHE A 10 4.70 6.39 11.64
N TYR A 11 4.41 7.69 11.62
CA TYR A 11 4.99 8.62 10.62
C TYR A 11 6.52 8.78 10.75
N LYS A 12 7.10 8.52 11.93
CA LYS A 12 8.55 8.61 12.17
C LYS A 12 9.33 7.38 11.68
N LEU A 13 8.63 6.27 11.41
CA LEU A 13 9.26 5.02 10.98
C LEU A 13 9.74 5.13 9.52
N PRO A 14 10.82 4.40 9.14
CA PRO A 14 11.15 4.15 7.74
C PRO A 14 10.01 3.44 6.99
N VAL A 15 9.97 3.56 5.65
CA VAL A 15 8.90 2.98 4.82
C VAL A 15 8.76 1.46 5.04
N GLU A 16 9.86 0.72 5.07
CA GLU A 16 9.86 -0.73 5.30
C GLU A 16 9.24 -1.12 6.65
N GLU A 17 9.55 -0.37 7.72
CA GLU A 17 8.99 -0.61 9.05
C GLU A 17 7.50 -0.24 9.12
N ARG A 18 7.07 0.79 8.37
CA ARG A 18 5.64 1.09 8.21
C ARG A 18 4.92 -0.07 7.51
N LEU A 19 5.47 -0.55 6.40
CA LEU A 19 4.91 -1.64 5.61
C LEU A 19 4.81 -2.93 6.43
N LYS A 20 5.86 -3.28 7.19
CA LYS A 20 5.84 -4.43 8.09
C LYS A 20 4.71 -4.34 9.12
N LYS A 21 4.53 -3.19 9.77
CA LYS A 21 3.42 -2.98 10.71
C LYS A 21 2.05 -3.10 10.05
N VAL A 22 1.90 -2.57 8.83
CA VAL A 22 0.65 -2.69 8.05
C VAL A 22 0.38 -4.14 7.67
N ALA A 23 1.40 -4.87 7.23
CA ALA A 23 1.30 -6.28 6.88
C ALA A 23 0.86 -7.14 8.08
N GLU A 24 1.50 -6.96 9.24
CA GLU A 24 1.10 -7.64 10.49
C GLU A 24 -0.33 -7.24 10.92
N PHE A 25 -0.70 -5.96 10.78
CA PHE A 25 -2.03 -5.49 11.15
C PHE A 25 -3.12 -6.05 10.23
N ALA A 26 -2.88 -6.13 8.92
CA ALA A 26 -3.84 -6.61 7.93
C ALA A 26 -3.74 -8.11 7.63
N ASN A 27 -2.76 -8.82 8.22
CA ASN A 27 -2.41 -10.20 7.92
C ASN A 27 -2.08 -10.43 6.42
N LEU A 28 -1.29 -9.53 5.84
CA LEU A 28 -0.89 -9.65 4.44
C LEU A 28 0.09 -10.81 4.24
N THR A 29 -0.03 -11.46 3.09
CA THR A 29 0.91 -12.44 2.57
C THR A 29 2.19 -11.76 2.06
N GLU A 30 3.26 -12.54 1.88
CA GLU A 30 4.51 -12.03 1.28
C GLU A 30 4.27 -11.47 -0.12
N GLU A 31 3.42 -12.12 -0.92
CA GLU A 31 3.08 -11.69 -2.27
C GLU A 31 2.36 -10.32 -2.29
N GLU A 32 1.44 -10.10 -1.35
CA GLU A 32 0.76 -8.80 -1.20
C GLU A 32 1.72 -7.70 -0.71
N VAL A 33 2.68 -8.03 0.16
CA VAL A 33 3.71 -7.09 0.59
C VAL A 33 4.60 -6.67 -0.58
N GLU A 34 5.03 -7.62 -1.41
CA GLU A 34 5.83 -7.33 -2.60
C GLU A 34 5.04 -6.52 -3.64
N LEU A 35 3.72 -6.76 -3.78
CA LEU A 35 2.85 -5.94 -4.62
C LEU A 35 2.80 -4.47 -4.18
N LEU A 36 2.84 -4.20 -2.87
CA LEU A 36 2.84 -2.84 -2.33
C LEU A 36 4.18 -2.11 -2.53
N LYS A 37 5.30 -2.85 -2.60
CA LYS A 37 6.64 -2.28 -2.88
C LYS A 37 6.84 -1.97 -4.36
N LYS A 38 6.13 -2.68 -5.25
CA LYS A 38 6.31 -2.55 -6.68
C LYS A 38 5.81 -1.20 -7.20
N GLU A 39 6.75 -0.37 -7.67
CA GLU A 39 6.43 0.83 -8.44
C GLU A 39 5.71 0.45 -9.74
N GLY A 40 4.64 1.17 -10.09
CA GLY A 40 3.86 0.86 -11.29
C GLY A 40 3.20 -0.52 -11.25
N ASN A 41 2.61 -0.89 -10.10
CA ASN A 41 1.95 -2.18 -9.90
C ASN A 41 0.74 -2.46 -10.81
N LEU A 42 0.25 -1.44 -11.54
CA LEU A 42 -0.74 -1.59 -12.61
C LEU A 42 -0.05 -1.75 -13.98
N SER A 43 -0.30 -2.86 -14.67
CA SER A 43 0.25 -3.09 -16.01
C SER A 43 -0.42 -2.20 -17.06
N LEU A 44 0.31 -1.87 -18.13
CA LEU A 44 -0.24 -1.09 -19.25
C LEU A 44 -1.41 -1.81 -19.93
N GLU A 45 -1.38 -3.14 -20.04
CA GLU A 45 -2.49 -3.92 -20.61
C GLU A 45 -3.78 -3.76 -19.78
N ILE A 46 -3.67 -3.79 -18.44
CA ILE A 46 -4.84 -3.58 -17.59
C ILE A 46 -5.29 -2.13 -17.70
N ALA A 47 -4.36 -1.17 -17.67
CA ALA A 47 -4.67 0.25 -17.78
C ALA A 47 -5.43 0.58 -19.08
N ASP A 48 -4.96 0.05 -20.23
CA ASP A 48 -5.58 0.22 -21.55
C ASP A 48 -7.00 -0.36 -21.63
N ARG A 49 -7.31 -1.35 -20.79
CA ARG A 49 -8.68 -1.89 -20.65
C ARG A 49 -9.56 -1.10 -19.68
N MET A 50 -9.00 -0.23 -18.84
CA MET A 50 -9.76 0.52 -17.84
C MET A 50 -10.38 1.80 -18.41
N ILE A 51 -9.70 2.50 -19.33
CA ILE A 51 -10.13 3.78 -19.91
C ILE A 51 -9.59 3.94 -21.35
N GLU A 52 -10.09 4.90 -22.11
CA GLU A 52 -9.60 5.19 -23.46
C GLU A 52 -8.33 6.07 -23.49
N ASN A 53 -7.59 6.02 -24.60
CA ASN A 53 -6.42 6.86 -24.90
C ASN A 53 -5.28 6.75 -23.88
N VAL A 54 -5.07 5.56 -23.31
CA VAL A 54 -3.96 5.30 -22.39
C VAL A 54 -2.62 5.37 -23.12
N ILE A 55 -1.71 6.19 -22.60
CA ILE A 55 -0.32 6.32 -23.09
C ILE A 55 0.72 5.99 -22.02
N GLY A 56 0.29 5.58 -20.83
CA GLY A 56 1.14 5.36 -19.68
C GLY A 56 0.35 5.14 -18.39
N THR A 57 1.05 4.86 -17.30
CA THR A 57 0.49 4.86 -15.94
C THR A 57 1.16 5.92 -15.09
N MET A 58 0.48 6.35 -14.03
CA MET A 58 1.03 7.28 -13.04
C MET A 58 0.96 6.65 -11.65
N ALA A 59 2.04 6.75 -10.89
CA ALA A 59 2.10 6.30 -9.51
C ALA A 59 1.93 7.49 -8.55
N TYR A 60 1.18 7.27 -7.48
CA TYR A 60 1.01 8.25 -6.40
C TYR A 60 1.53 7.68 -5.08
N PRO A 61 2.04 8.52 -4.16
CA PRO A 61 2.35 8.10 -2.81
C PRO A 61 1.11 7.48 -2.14
N PHE A 62 1.23 6.23 -1.71
CA PHE A 62 0.17 5.51 -1.00
C PHE A 62 0.52 5.41 0.48
N GLY A 63 -0.29 6.03 1.33
CA GLY A 63 -0.06 6.11 2.78
C GLY A 63 -1.25 5.59 3.58
N ILE A 64 -0.98 5.18 4.82
CA ILE A 64 -2.00 4.67 5.74
C ILE A 64 -2.27 5.68 6.85
N ALA A 65 -3.54 6.08 6.98
CA ALA A 65 -4.01 6.84 8.12
C ALA A 65 -4.30 5.91 9.32
N THR A 66 -3.87 6.31 10.51
CA THR A 66 -4.03 5.54 11.76
C THR A 66 -5.10 6.16 12.65
N ASN A 67 -5.52 5.45 13.71
CA ASN A 67 -6.46 5.91 14.75
C ASN A 67 -7.96 5.89 14.42
N PHE A 68 -8.41 5.06 13.47
CA PHE A 68 -9.83 4.73 13.29
C PHE A 68 -10.35 3.82 14.42
N LEU A 69 -11.58 4.08 14.91
CA LEU A 69 -12.24 3.39 16.01
C LEU A 69 -13.22 2.32 15.52
#